data_AF-F8D8U1-F1
#
_entry.id   AF-F8D8U1-F1
#
_cell.length_a   1.000
_cell.length_b   1.000
_cell.length_c   1.000
_cell.angle_alpha   90.00
_cell.angle_beta   90.00
_cell.angle_gamma   90.00
#
_symmetry.space_group_name_H-M   'P 1'
#
loop_
_entity.id
_entity.type
_entity.pdbx_description
1 polymer ?
#
loop_
_entity_poly.entity_id
_entity_poly.type
_entity_poly.pdbx_seq_one_letter_code
_entity_poly.pdbx_strand_id
1 'polypeptide(L)' 'MDRAGFVKLAAIGFALVVASFVVRGVARLVVGRELAELLQAPLIFAGFALLVYLFVRATLDAVGIWPVEDPDA' A
#
# COMPACT_ATOMS: atom_id res chain seq x y z
N MET A 1 10.20 12.32 -8.20
CA MET A 1 9.04 12.36 -7.28
C MET A 1 9.58 12.88 -6.01
N ASP A 2 8.90 13.87 -5.45
CA ASP A 2 9.36 14.46 -4.21
C ASP A 2 9.10 13.51 -3.04
N ARG A 3 9.99 13.54 -2.06
CA ARG A 3 9.94 12.73 -0.85
C ARG A 3 8.59 12.77 -0.14
N ALA A 4 7.95 13.93 -0.10
CA ALA A 4 6.61 14.10 0.49
C ALA A 4 5.55 13.24 -0.24
N GLY A 5 5.63 13.16 -1.58
CA GLY A 5 4.79 12.29 -2.39
C GLY A 5 5.05 10.81 -2.11
N PHE A 6 6.31 10.41 -1.94
CA PHE A 6 6.68 9.04 -1.56
C PHE A 6 6.01 8.64 -0.25
N VAL A 7 6.20 9.46 0.79
CA VAL A 7 5.73 9.20 2.15
C VAL A 7 4.20 9.14 2.18
N LYS A 8 3.53 10.06 1.47
CA LYS A 8 2.06 10.04 1.36
C LYS A 8 1.55 8.75 0.73
N LEU A 9 2.15 8.31 -0.37
CA LEU A 9 1.77 7.05 -1.02
C LEU A 9 2.08 5.83 -0.13
N ALA A 10 3.20 5.84 0.58
CA ALA A 10 3.55 4.78 1.53
C ALA A 10 2.51 4.68 2.66
N ALA A 11 2.09 5.81 3.23
CA ALA A 11 1.04 5.87 4.24
C ALA A 11 -0.29 5.34 3.70
N ILE A 12 -0.68 5.71 2.46
CA ILE A 12 -1.88 5.20 1.79
C ILE A 12 -1.79 3.68 1.58
N GLY A 13 -0.66 3.17 1.10
CA GLY A 13 -0.45 1.73 0.88
C GLY A 13 -0.57 0.93 2.17
N PHE A 14 0.06 1.40 3.25
CA PHE A 14 -0.09 0.80 4.57
C PHE A 14 -1.53 0.86 5.08
N ALA A 15 -2.21 2.00 4.95
CA ALA A 15 -3.59 2.16 5.36
C ALA A 15 -4.53 1.19 4.61
N LEU A 16 -4.33 0.99 3.30
CA LEU A 16 -5.08 0.02 2.50
C LEU A 16 -4.89 -1.41 3.00
N VAL A 17 -3.65 -1.80 3.31
CA VAL A 17 -3.36 -3.13 3.87
C VAL A 17 -4.03 -3.31 5.23
N VAL A 18 -3.91 -2.35 6.14
CA VAL A 18 -4.58 -2.38 7.45
C VAL A 18 -6.09 -2.44 7.30
N ALA A 19 -6.68 -1.61 6.45
CA ALA A 19 -8.10 -1.61 6.16
C ALA A 19 -8.56 -2.96 5.60
N SER A 20 -7.75 -3.63 4.78
CA SER A 20 -8.05 -4.97 4.27
C SER A 20 -8.20 -5.99 5.41
N PHE A 21 -7.35 -5.92 6.44
CA PHE A 21 -7.45 -6.80 7.62
C PHE A 21 -8.70 -6.50 8.44
N VAL A 22 -9.03 -5.22 8.63
CA VAL A 22 -10.25 -4.79 9.33
C VAL A 22 -11.49 -5.28 8.59
N VAL A 23 -11.57 -5.05 7.27
CA VAL A 23 -12.68 -5.51 6.44
C VAL A 23 -12.82 -7.02 6.52
N ARG A 24 -11.73 -7.79 6.40
CA ARG A 24 -11.76 -9.25 6.53
C ARG A 24 -12.31 -9.68 7.90
N GLY A 25 -11.79 -9.07 8.97
CA GLY A 25 -12.17 -9.41 10.34
C GLY A 25 -13.64 -9.16 10.60
N VAL A 26 -14.12 -7.96 10.27
CA VAL A 26 -15.52 -7.55 10.48
C VAL A 26 -16.46 -8.33 9.54
N ALA A 27 -16.15 -8.42 8.25
CA ALA A 27 -17.00 -9.11 7.29
C ALA A 27 -17.13 -10.61 7.61
N ARG A 28 -16.08 -11.24 8.13
CA ARG A 28 -16.16 -12.65 8.56
C ARG A 28 -17.18 -12.85 9.69
N LEU A 29 -17.37 -11.85 10.56
CA LEU A 29 -18.36 -11.91 11.64
C LEU A 29 -19.79 -11.62 11.16
N VAL A 30 -19.95 -10.73 10.17
CA VAL A 30 -21.25 -10.21 9.76
C VAL A 30 -21.86 -10.97 8.57
N VAL A 31 -21.06 -11.28 7.56
CA VAL A 31 -21.54 -11.77 6.25
C VAL A 31 -20.96 -13.13 5.84
N GLY A 32 -20.09 -13.72 6.67
CA GLY A 32 -19.47 -15.02 6.40
C GLY A 32 -18.16 -14.94 5.62
N ARG A 33 -17.48 -16.09 5.48
CA ARG A 33 -16.09 -16.14 5.01
C ARG A 33 -15.91 -15.76 3.54
N GLU A 34 -16.77 -16.25 2.65
CA GLU A 34 -16.62 -16.05 1.20
C GLU A 34 -16.78 -14.58 0.81
N LEU A 35 -17.82 -13.92 1.31
CA LEU A 35 -18.03 -12.48 1.07
C LEU A 35 -16.94 -11.64 1.73
N ALA A 36 -16.43 -12.04 2.90
CA ALA A 36 -15.32 -11.34 3.55
C ALA A 36 -14.05 -11.35 2.69
N GLU A 37 -13.76 -12.47 2.03
CA GLU A 37 -12.59 -12.59 1.15
C GLU A 37 -12.77 -11.78 -0.13
N LEU A 38 -13.95 -11.79 -0.74
CA LEU A 38 -14.26 -10.98 -1.91
C LEU A 38 -14.16 -9.47 -1.62
N LEU A 39 -14.68 -9.01 -0.48
CA LEU A 39 -14.63 -7.60 -0.07
C LEU A 39 -13.21 -7.14 0.29
N GLN A 40 -12.41 -8.01 0.91
CA GLN A 40 -11.03 -7.71 1.25
C GLN A 40 -10.13 -7.64 0.02
N ALA A 41 -10.33 -8.54 -0.95
CA ALA A 41 -9.44 -8.73 -2.10
C ALA A 41 -8.98 -7.43 -2.79
N PRO A 42 -9.87 -6.49 -3.16
CA PRO A 42 -9.44 -5.25 -3.81
C PRO A 42 -8.57 -4.37 -2.92
N LEU A 43 -8.84 -4.30 -1.60
CA LEU A 43 -8.03 -3.50 -0.68
C LEU A 43 -6.61 -4.06 -0.55
N ILE A 44 -6.50 -5.37 -0.32
CA ILE A 44 -5.18 -5.98 -0.13
C ILE A 44 -4.38 -5.98 -1.43
N PHE A 45 -5.04 -6.18 -2.58
CA PHE A 45 -4.38 -6.13 -3.88
C PHE A 45 -3.87 -4.73 -4.20
N ALA A 46 -4.71 -3.69 -4.03
CA ALA A 46 -4.31 -2.31 -4.25
C ALA A 46 -3.19 -1.87 -3.30
N GLY A 47 -3.33 -2.20 -2.00
CA GLY A 47 -2.31 -1.89 -1.00
C GLY A 47 -0.98 -2.59 -1.30
N PHE A 48 -1.01 -3.89 -1.61
CA PHE A 48 0.18 -4.66 -1.95
C PHE A 48 0.85 -4.17 -3.22
N ALA A 49 0.09 -3.93 -4.30
CA ALA A 49 0.63 -3.41 -5.55
C ALA A 49 1.31 -2.04 -5.35
N LEU A 50 0.70 -1.17 -4.55
CA LEU A 50 1.28 0.13 -4.23
C LEU A 50 2.58 -0.01 -3.42
N LEU A 51 2.62 -0.92 -2.44
CA LEU A 51 3.83 -1.19 -1.66
C LEU A 51 4.95 -1.78 -2.54
N VAL A 52 4.64 -2.70 -3.45
CA VAL A 52 5.61 -3.24 -4.43
C VAL A 52 6.16 -2.13 -5.33
N TYR A 53 5.28 -1.27 -5.85
CA TYR A 53 5.70 -0.11 -6.65
C TYR A 53 6.67 0.80 -5.87
N LEU A 54 6.34 1.13 -4.62
CA LEU A 54 7.17 1.99 -3.77
C LEU A 54 8.49 1.31 -3.40
N PHE A 55 8.48 0.00 -3.17
CA PHE A 55 9.70 -0.77 -2.93
C PHE A 55 10.64 -0.75 -4.13
N VAL A 56 10.13 -0.97 -5.34
CA VAL A 56 10.93 -0.86 -6.57
C VAL A 56 11.47 0.56 -6.71
N ARG A 57 10.65 1.58 -6.47
CA ARG A 57 11.07 2.98 -6.49
C ARG A 57 12.17 3.31 -5.51
N ALA A 58 12.05 2.89 -4.26
CA ALA A 58 13.07 3.07 -3.24
C ALA A 58 14.37 2.31 -3.59
N THR A 59 14.24 1.14 -4.21
CA THR A 59 15.40 0.37 -4.67
C THR A 59 16.12 1.12 -5.79
N LEU A 60 15.40 1.63 -6.79
CA LEU A 60 15.97 2.41 -7.89
C LEU A 60 16.63 3.71 -7.43
N ASP A 61 16.07 4.35 -6.39
CA ASP A 61 16.68 5.50 -5.72
C ASP A 61 17.97 5.12 -5.02
N ALA A 62 17.96 4.04 -4.22
CA ALA A 62 19.14 3.54 -3.50
C ALA A 62 20.30 3.12 -4.43
N VAL A 63 20.01 2.65 -5.64
CA VAL A 63 21.03 2.32 -6.66
C VAL A 63 21.35 3.50 -7.60
N GLY A 64 20.75 4.67 -7.39
CA GLY A 64 21.02 5.89 -8.15
C GLY A 64 20.48 5.90 -9.59
N ILE A 65 19.57 4.97 -9.93
CA ILE A 65 18.98 4.89 -11.28
C ILE A 65 17.82 5.87 -11.44
N TRP A 66 16.96 5.99 -10.42
CA TRP A 66 15.82 6.90 -10.44
C TRP A 66 15.66 7.58 -9.08
N PRO A 67 16.16 8.81 -8.92
CA PRO A 67 16.14 9.49 -7.64
C PRO A 67 14.73 9.90 -7.21
N VAL A 68 14.48 9.83 -5.92
CA VAL A 68 13.37 10.50 -5.24
C VAL A 68 13.90 11.88 -4.82
N GLU A 69 13.41 12.94 -5.44
CA GLU A 69 13.82 14.30 -5.11
C GLU A 69 13.58 14.60 -3.63
N ASP A 70 14.64 15.03 -2.95
CA ASP A 70 14.58 15.62 -1.62
C ASP A 70 14.86 17.12 -1.78
N PRO A 71 13.83 17.99 -1.78
CA PRO A 71 14.01 19.43 -1.99
C PRO A 71 14.80 20.12 -0.86
N ASP A 72 15.04 19.42 0.26
CA ASP A 72 15.75 19.91 1.44
C ASP A 72 17.20 19.36 1.56
N ALA A 73 17.69 18.59 0.57
CA ALA A 73 19.01 17.92 0.60
C ALA A 73 20.12 18.66 -0.17
#